data_AF-A0A1F5KFX0-F1
#
_entry.id   AF-A0A1F5KFX0-F1
#
_cell.length_a   1.000
_cell.length_b   1.000
_cell.length_c   1.000
_cell.angle_alpha   90.00
_cell.angle_beta   90.00
_cell.angle_gamma   90.00
#
_symmetry.space_group_name_H-M   'P 1'
#
loop_
_entity.id
_entity.type
_entity.pdbx_description
1 polymer ?
#
loop_
_entity_poly.entity_id
_entity_poly.type
_entity_poly.pdbx_seq_one_letter_code
_entity_poly.pdbx_strand_id
1 'polypeptide(L)'
;MKSHYANVKEKAQKRINIIIGQLAGLQRMIDNDEYCIDLLNQSLAIQNSLRSLDAVLFERHLKTHVAHQFVNKEEKAVSELITLFKRLYDTR
;
A
#
# COMPACT_ATOMS: atom_id res chain seq x y z
N MET A 1 12.13 21.10 4.46
CA MET A 1 11.29 20.24 3.58
C MET A 1 11.87 18.84 3.28
N LYS A 2 13.18 18.57 3.42
CA LYS A 2 13.78 17.24 3.15
C LYS A 2 13.41 16.12 4.14
N SER A 3 13.07 16.42 5.40
CA SER A 3 12.89 15.36 6.42
C SER A 3 11.60 14.54 6.27
N HIS A 4 10.51 15.11 5.73
CA HIS A 4 9.26 14.37 5.55
C HIS A 4 9.33 13.36 4.39
N TYR A 5 10.22 13.58 3.41
CA TYR A 5 10.40 12.71 2.24
C TYR A 5 11.20 11.44 2.56
N ALA A 6 12.29 11.56 3.32
CA ALA A 6 13.09 10.43 3.77
C ALA A 6 12.25 9.47 4.63
N ASN A 7 11.38 10.03 5.46
CA ASN A 7 10.51 9.30 6.37
C ASN A 7 9.49 8.39 5.65
N VAL A 8 8.92 8.81 4.52
CA VAL A 8 7.95 7.98 3.79
C VAL A 8 8.63 6.81 3.09
N LYS A 9 9.81 7.03 2.49
CA LYS A 9 10.60 5.95 1.86
C LYS A 9 10.94 4.87 2.89
N GLU A 10 11.43 5.26 4.06
CA GLU A 10 11.75 4.33 5.15
C GLU A 10 10.52 3.58 5.67
N LYS A 11 9.40 4.28 5.87
CA LYS A 11 8.12 3.67 6.26
C LYS A 11 7.63 2.65 5.23
N ALA A 12 7.68 2.99 3.95
CA ALA A 12 7.28 2.08 2.87
C ALA A 12 8.18 0.84 2.85
N GLN A 13 9.50 1.02 2.94
CA GLN A 13 10.45 -0.10 2.96
C GLN A 13 10.22 -1.03 4.17
N LYS A 14 9.97 -0.46 5.36
CA LYS A 14 9.65 -1.24 6.55
C LYS A 14 8.41 -2.11 6.36
N ARG A 15 7.35 -1.56 5.74
CA ARG A 15 6.11 -2.29 5.45
C ARG A 15 6.31 -3.40 4.42
N ILE A 16 7.09 -3.14 3.37
CA ILE A 16 7.45 -4.16 2.37
C ILE A 16 8.15 -5.34 3.06
N ASN A 17 9.13 -5.08 3.93
CA ASN A 17 9.85 -6.15 4.63
C ASN A 17 8.91 -7.01 5.51
N ILE A 18 7.91 -6.39 6.15
CA ILE A 18 6.87 -7.11 6.90
C ILE A 18 6.04 -8.00 5.97
N ILE A 19 5.56 -7.46 4.84
CA ILE A 19 4.75 -8.20 3.87
C ILE A 19 5.51 -9.40 3.31
N ILE A 20 6.81 -9.25 3.01
CA ILE A 20 7.68 -10.35 2.58
C ILE A 20 7.73 -11.45 3.65
N GLY A 21 7.91 -11.08 4.91
CA GLY A 21 7.91 -12.04 6.02
C GLY A 21 6.57 -12.76 6.19
N GLN A 22 5.45 -12.05 6.02
CA GLN A 22 4.11 -12.63 6.08
C GLN A 22 3.84 -13.60 4.94
N LEU A 23 4.27 -13.27 3.71
CA LEU A 23 4.16 -14.13 2.53
C LEU A 23 4.99 -15.40 2.71
N ALA A 24 6.25 -15.27 3.15
CA ALA A 24 7.09 -16.41 3.46
C ALA A 24 6.51 -17.28 4.59
N GLY A 25 5.83 -16.66 5.55
CA GLY A 25 5.07 -17.36 6.59
C GLY A 25 3.92 -18.17 6.00
N LEU A 26 3.06 -17.52 5.21
CA LEU A 26 1.91 -18.18 4.57
C LEU A 26 2.35 -19.37 3.70
N GLN A 27 3.44 -19.21 2.94
CA GLN A 27 3.99 -20.31 2.15
C GLN A 27 4.33 -21.53 3.02
N ARG A 28 5.05 -21.33 4.14
CA ARG A 28 5.37 -22.41 5.07
C ARG A 28 4.12 -23.04 5.69
N MET A 29 3.11 -22.25 6.03
CA MET A 29 1.86 -22.76 6.58
C MET A 29 1.14 -23.68 5.58
N ILE A 30 1.16 -23.33 4.29
CA ILE A 30 0.62 -24.17 3.21
C ILE A 30 1.44 -25.45 3.08
N ASP A 31 2.77 -25.36 3.06
CA ASP A 31 3.67 -26.51 2.93
C ASP A 31 3.50 -27.51 4.09
N ASN A 32 3.09 -27.02 5.27
CA ASN A 32 2.83 -27.81 6.47
C ASN A 32 1.37 -28.30 6.60
N ASP A 33 0.52 -28.04 5.61
CA ASP A 33 -0.91 -28.39 5.61
C ASP A 33 -1.66 -27.85 6.86
N GLU A 34 -1.35 -26.60 7.25
CA GLU A 34 -2.00 -25.94 8.39
C GLU A 34 -3.48 -25.66 8.15
N TYR A 35 -4.23 -25.47 9.24
CA TYR A 35 -5.68 -25.32 9.20
C TYR A 35 -6.12 -24.13 8.33
N CYS A 36 -7.11 -24.37 7.46
CA CYS A 36 -7.55 -23.41 6.45
C CYS A 36 -7.95 -22.04 7.02
N ILE A 37 -8.53 -21.99 8.21
CA ILE A 37 -8.90 -20.70 8.84
C ILE A 37 -7.66 -19.89 9.19
N ASP A 38 -6.57 -20.52 9.60
CA ASP A 38 -5.31 -19.83 9.92
C ASP A 38 -4.62 -19.32 8.65
N LEU A 39 -4.66 -20.09 7.56
CA LEU A 39 -4.21 -19.64 6.24
C LEU A 39 -5.01 -18.40 5.77
N LEU A 40 -6.34 -18.42 5.93
CA LEU A 40 -7.21 -17.30 5.59
C LEU A 40 -6.92 -16.07 6.46
N ASN A 41 -6.71 -16.25 7.76
CA ASN A 41 -6.34 -15.17 8.67
C ASN A 41 -4.99 -14.54 8.28
N GLN A 42 -4.00 -15.35 7.92
CA GLN A 42 -2.70 -14.87 7.47
C GLN A 42 -2.80 -14.15 6.12
N SER A 43 -3.60 -14.66 5.18
CA SER A 43 -3.91 -13.99 3.91
C SER A 43 -4.55 -12.62 4.15
N LEU A 44 -5.52 -12.52 5.06
CA LEU A 44 -6.15 -11.26 5.43
C LEU A 44 -5.15 -10.27 6.08
N ALA A 45 -4.21 -10.77 6.90
CA ALA A 45 -3.15 -9.96 7.47
C ALA A 45 -2.22 -9.36 6.39
N ILE A 46 -1.91 -10.12 5.34
CA ILE A 46 -1.14 -9.64 4.18
C ILE A 46 -1.92 -8.54 3.45
N GLN A 47 -3.20 -8.75 3.16
CA GLN A 47 -4.06 -7.74 2.52
C GLN A 47 -4.13 -6.44 3.34
N ASN A 48 -4.28 -6.52 4.66
CA ASN A 48 -4.26 -5.37 5.55
C ASN A 48 -2.91 -4.64 5.51
N SER A 49 -1.81 -5.37 5.43
CA SER A 49 -0.46 -4.80 5.36
C SER A 49 -0.23 -4.07 4.04
N LEU A 50 -0.74 -4.61 2.93
CA LEU A 50 -0.75 -3.94 1.62
C LEU A 50 -1.56 -2.64 1.65
N ARG A 51 -2.80 -2.66 2.18
CA ARG A 51 -3.60 -1.44 2.37
C ARG A 51 -2.85 -0.37 3.18
N SER A 52 -2.10 -0.80 4.19
CA SER A 52 -1.31 0.10 5.02
C SER A 52 -0.08 0.68 4.30
N LEU A 53 0.52 -0.07 3.37
CA LEU A 53 1.57 0.42 2.47
C LEU A 53 1.00 1.44 1.47
N ASP A 54 -0.15 1.14 0.86
CA ASP A 54 -0.82 2.01 -0.10
C ASP A 54 -1.11 3.39 0.50
N ALA A 55 -1.62 3.44 1.73
CA ALA A 55 -1.87 4.69 2.45
C ALA A 55 -0.61 5.57 2.59
N VAL A 56 0.54 4.95 2.89
CA VAL A 56 1.83 5.65 3.02
C VAL A 56 2.33 6.17 1.67
N LEU A 57 2.20 5.37 0.61
CA LEU A 57 2.58 5.80 -0.74
C LEU A 57 1.66 6.92 -1.26
N PHE A 58 0.37 6.82 -0.98
CA PHE A 58 -0.63 7.80 -1.37
C PHE A 58 -0.41 9.14 -0.68
N GLU A 59 -0.12 9.14 0.63
CA GLU A 59 0.24 10.36 1.38
C GLU A 59 1.43 11.09 0.73
N ARG A 60 2.47 10.34 0.33
CA ARG A 60 3.60 10.91 -0.42
C ARG A 60 3.17 11.45 -1.77
N HIS A 61 2.38 10.72 -2.54
CA HIS A 61 1.94 11.19 -3.86
C HIS A 61 1.19 12.53 -3.74
N LEU A 62 0.27 12.65 -2.78
CA LEU A 62 -0.48 13.87 -2.49
C LEU A 62 0.44 15.06 -2.14
N LYS A 63 1.36 14.86 -1.19
CA LYS A 63 2.25 15.92 -0.69
C LYS A 63 3.32 16.37 -1.68
N THR A 64 3.56 15.61 -2.76
CA THR A 64 4.77 15.80 -3.58
C THR A 64 4.52 15.93 -5.07
N HIS A 65 3.58 15.18 -5.65
CA HIS A 65 3.28 15.31 -7.08
C HIS A 65 2.03 16.14 -7.24
N VAL A 66 0.95 15.75 -6.56
CA VAL A 66 -0.35 16.40 -6.67
C VAL A 66 -0.30 17.85 -6.23
N ALA A 67 0.30 18.16 -5.07
CA ALA A 67 0.46 19.54 -4.59
C ALA A 67 1.15 20.46 -5.62
N HIS A 68 2.11 19.93 -6.40
CA HIS A 68 2.77 20.69 -7.47
C HIS A 68 1.96 20.71 -8.77
N GLN A 69 1.25 19.62 -9.08
CA GLN A 69 0.42 19.52 -10.29
C GLN A 69 -0.79 20.46 -10.23
N PHE A 70 -1.34 20.74 -9.06
CA PHE A 70 -2.48 21.66 -8.91
C PHE A 70 -2.21 23.08 -9.42
N VAL A 71 -0.94 23.49 -9.56
CA VAL A 71 -0.61 24.84 -10.05
C VAL A 71 -0.86 25.00 -11.55
N ASN A 72 -0.63 23.96 -12.36
CA ASN A 72 -0.64 24.06 -13.84
C ASN A 72 -1.26 22.85 -14.56
N LYS A 73 -1.66 21.82 -13.82
CA LYS A 73 -2.11 20.51 -14.34
C LYS A 73 -3.23 19.94 -13.45
N GLU A 74 -4.16 20.80 -13.04
CA GLU A 74 -5.26 20.46 -12.13
C GLU A 74 -6.10 19.28 -12.64
N GLU A 75 -6.59 19.35 -13.89
CA GLU A 75 -7.40 18.26 -14.47
C GLU A 75 -6.69 16.91 -14.44
N LYS A 76 -5.37 16.90 -14.71
CA LYS A 76 -4.56 15.69 -14.64
C LYS A 76 -4.48 15.15 -13.21
N ALA A 77 -4.22 16.03 -12.23
CA ALA A 77 -4.14 15.65 -10.83
C ALA A 77 -5.47 15.07 -10.33
N VAL A 78 -6.59 15.73 -10.64
CA VAL A 78 -7.94 15.28 -10.25
C VAL A 78 -8.29 13.94 -10.93
N SER A 79 -8.01 13.80 -12.23
CA SER A 79 -8.27 12.56 -12.97
C SER A 79 -7.47 11.38 -12.39
N GLU A 80 -6.18 11.57 -12.11
CA GLU A 80 -5.32 10.55 -11.51
C GLU A 80 -5.84 10.07 -10.15
N LEU A 81 -6.27 11.00 -9.30
CA LEU A 81 -6.85 10.69 -7.99
C LEU A 81 -8.19 9.95 -8.11
N ILE A 82 -9.08 10.37 -9.02
CA ILE A 82 -10.35 9.68 -9.25
C ILE A 82 -10.10 8.25 -9.73
N THR A 83 -9.19 8.05 -10.68
CA THR A 83 -8.85 6.71 -11.18
C THR A 83 -8.29 5.82 -10.08
N LEU A 84 -7.41 6.34 -9.23
CA LEU A 84 -6.83 5.59 -8.13
C LEU A 84 -7.88 5.24 -7.07
N PHE A 85 -8.74 6.19 -6.70
CA PHE A 85 -9.83 5.96 -5.75
C PHE A 85 -10.82 4.92 -6.28
N LYS A 86 -11.22 4.99 -7.55
CA LYS A 86 -12.06 3.96 -8.17
C LYS A 86 -11.42 2.58 -8.04
N ARG A 87 -10.14 2.40 -8.40
CA ARG A 87 -9.46 1.10 -8.29
C ARG A 87 -9.44 0.52 -6.87
N LEU A 88 -9.39 1.37 -5.84
CA LEU A 88 -9.40 0.92 -4.44
C LEU A 88 -10.78 0.46 -3.96
N TYR A 89 -11.86 1.00 -4.51
CA TYR A 89 -13.24 0.73 -4.05
C TYR A 89 -14.09 -0.05 -5.04
N ASP A 90 -13.62 -0.26 -6.27
CA ASP A 90 -14.33 -0.98 -7.33
C ASP A 90 -13.98 -2.48 -7.35
N THR A 91 -13.56 -3.04 -6.21
CA THR A 91 -13.53 -4.50 -6.00
C THR A 91 -14.96 -5.01 -5.86
N ARG A 92 -15.65 -5.10 -7.00
CA ARG A 92 -16.82 -5.95 -7.25
C ARG A 92 -16.51 -6.88 -8.41
#